data_AF-A0A496W5V8-F1
#
_entry.id   AF-A0A496W5V8-F1
#
_cell.length_a   1.000
_cell.length_b   1.000
_cell.length_c   1.000
_cell.angle_alpha   90.00
_cell.angle_beta   90.00
_cell.angle_gamma   90.00
#
_symmetry.space_group_name_H-M   'P 1'
#
loop_
_entity.id
_entity.type
_entity.pdbx_description
1 polymer ?
#
loop_
_entity_poly.entity_id
_entity_poly.type
_entity_poly.pdbx_seq_one_letter_code
_entity_poly.pdbx_strand_id
1 'polypeptide(L)' 'MHIRAEKEPYHMAREYALQEATAPFDLTQGPLLRAKLLHVAEQQFVFLFNIHHIVCDE' A
#
# COMPACT_ATOMS: atom_id res chain seq x y z
N MET A 1 -0.35 -9.11 -3.67
CA MET A 1 1.05 -9.54 -3.90
C MET A 1 1.43 -10.54 -2.82
N HIS A 2 2.00 -11.69 -3.19
CA HIS A 2 2.44 -12.70 -2.21
C HIS A 2 3.89 -12.40 -1.80
N ILE A 3 4.11 -12.00 -0.55
CA ILE A 3 5.45 -11.76 0.01
C ILE A 3 5.77 -12.67 1.20
N ARG A 4 4.87 -13.61 1.51
CA ARG A 4 5.05 -14.62 2.57
C ARG A 4 6.29 -15.52 2.45
N ALA A 5 6.92 -15.57 1.28
CA ALA A 5 8.14 -16.36 1.03
C ALA A 5 9.41 -15.60 1.41
N GLU A 6 9.29 -14.32 1.74
CA GLU A 6 10.40 -13.45 2.09
C GLU A 6 10.86 -13.70 3.53
N LYS A 7 12.13 -13.42 3.81
CA LYS A 7 12.73 -13.64 5.13
C LYS A 7 12.05 -12.78 6.21
N GLU A 8 11.61 -11.58 5.84
CA GLU A 8 10.97 -10.59 6.74
C GLU A 8 9.76 -9.94 6.04
N PRO A 9 8.64 -10.66 5.88
CA PRO A 9 7.51 -10.21 5.03
C PRO A 9 6.85 -8.93 5.56
N TYR A 10 6.85 -8.72 6.88
CA TYR A 10 6.33 -7.51 7.51
C TYR A 10 7.24 -6.29 7.30
N HIS A 11 8.57 -6.48 7.28
CA HIS A 11 9.50 -5.40 6.97
C HIS A 11 9.30 -4.91 5.54
N MET A 12 9.22 -5.85 4.58
CA MET A 12 8.95 -5.54 3.18
C MET A 12 7.58 -4.90 2.98
N ALA A 13 6.54 -5.35 3.68
CA ALA A 13 5.22 -4.71 3.65
C ALA A 13 5.29 -3.23 4.05
N ARG A 14 6.10 -2.90 5.07
CA ARG A 14 6.34 -1.52 5.51
C ARG A 14 7.11 -0.71 4.48
N GLU A 15 8.11 -1.29 3.82
CA GLU A 15 8.83 -0.62 2.72
C GLU A 15 7.89 -0.31 1.55
N TYR A 16 7.02 -1.24 1.17
CA TYR A 16 5.98 -0.97 0.16
C TYR A 16 5.03 0.15 0.59
N ALA A 17 4.64 0.19 1.86
CA ALA A 17 3.79 1.26 2.38
C ALA A 17 4.48 2.63 2.27
N LEU A 18 5.76 2.72 2.63
CA LEU A 18 6.54 3.96 2.54
C LEU A 18 6.72 4.43 1.09
N GLN A 19 6.97 3.51 0.16
CA GLN A 19 7.04 3.81 -1.26
C GLN A 19 5.70 4.33 -1.80
N GLU A 20 4.59 3.70 -1.44
CA GLU A 20 3.25 4.16 -1.84
C GLU A 20 2.87 5.52 -1.23
N ALA A 21 3.24 5.77 0.02
CA ALA A 21 2.96 7.02 0.71
C ALA A 21 3.71 8.22 0.10
N THR A 22 4.91 7.98 -0.45
CA THR A 22 5.77 9.02 -1.02
C THR A 22 5.60 9.18 -2.53
N ALA A 23 4.98 8.21 -3.21
CA ALA A 23 4.71 8.27 -4.63
C ALA A 23 3.56 9.26 -4.93
N PRO A 24 3.81 10.37 -5.66
CA PRO A 24 2.82 11.41 -5.87
C PRO A 24 1.63 10.91 -6.69
N PHE A 25 0.46 11.53 -6.49
CA PHE A 25 -0.69 11.36 -7.36
C PHE A 25 -0.67 12.44 -8.45
N ASP A 26 -1.01 12.06 -9.68
CA ASP A 26 -1.37 13.03 -10.71
C ASP A 26 -2.79 13.52 -10.44
N LEU A 27 -2.93 14.77 -9.98
CA LEU A 27 -4.23 15.33 -9.62
C LEU A 27 -5.16 15.57 -10.81
N THR A 28 -4.65 15.48 -12.03
CA THR A 28 -5.43 15.62 -13.27
C THR A 28 -5.97 14.29 -13.78
N GLN A 29 -5.42 13.17 -13.29
CA GLN A 29 -5.78 11.82 -13.73
C GLN A 29 -6.16 10.97 -12.52
N GLY A 30 -7.46 10.66 -12.41
CA GLY A 30 -7.94 9.71 -11.40
C GLY A 30 -7.54 8.26 -11.72
N PRO A 31 -7.65 7.35 -10.74
CA PRO A 31 -8.16 7.56 -9.38
C PRO A 31 -7.09 8.09 -8.40
N LEU A 32 -7.47 9.00 -7.50
CA LEU A 32 -6.61 9.55 -6.44
C LEU A 32 -6.54 8.67 -5.18
N LEU A 33 -6.62 7.36 -5.39
CA LEU A 33 -6.54 6.32 -4.37
C LEU A 33 -5.75 5.12 -4.89
N ARG A 34 -5.02 4.45 -4.01
CA ARG A 34 -4.31 3.20 -4.28
C ARG A 34 -4.57 2.21 -3.16
N ALA A 35 -4.84 0.97 -3.53
CA ALA A 35 -5.09 -0.12 -2.60
C ALA A 35 -4.30 -1.36 -3.00
N LYS A 36 -3.63 -2.01 -2.03
CA LYS A 36 -2.91 -3.27 -2.25
C LYS A 36 -3.15 -4.21 -1.07
N LEU A 37 -3.40 -5.48 -1.37
CA LEU A 37 -3.44 -6.55 -0.37
C LEU A 37 -2.17 -7.39 -0.47
N LEU A 38 -1.37 -7.39 0.60
CA LEU A 38 -0.13 -8.15 0.72
C LEU A 38 -0.37 -9.39 1.57
N HIS A 39 -0.08 -10.57 1.04
CA HIS A 39 -0.16 -11.82 1.80
C HIS A 39 1.19 -12.09 2.45
N VAL A 40 1.25 -11.96 3.77
CA VAL A 40 2.50 -11.97 4.57
C VAL A 40 2.71 -13.28 5.32
N ALA A 41 1.65 -14.04 5.62
CA ALA A 41 1.71 -15.41 6.13
C ALA A 41 0.41 -16.16 5.79
N GLU A 42 0.32 -17.45 6.10
CA GLU A 42 -0.77 -18.36 5.68
C GLU A 42 -2.17 -17.74 5.78
N GLN A 43 -2.49 -17.10 6.90
CA GLN A 43 -3.78 -16.43 7.15
C GLN A 43 -3.61 -14.96 7.56
N GLN A 44 -2.50 -14.34 7.17
CA GLN A 44 -2.18 -12.96 7.56
C GLN A 44 -1.98 -12.10 6.33
N PHE A 45 -2.67 -10.97 6.31
CA PHE A 45 -2.64 -10.01 5.23
C PHE A 45 -2.39 -8.61 5.76
N VAL A 46 -1.67 -7.81 4.99
CA VAL A 46 -1.53 -6.38 5.21
C VAL A 46 -2.29 -5.67 4.09
N PHE A 47 -3.26 -4.86 4.47
CA PHE A 47 -3.98 -3.99 3.55
C PHE A 47 -3.31 -2.61 3.53
N LEU A 48 -2.74 -2.26 2.39
CA LEU A 48 -2.21 -0.92 2.13
C LEU A 48 -3.29 -0.10 1.44
N PHE A 49 -3.61 1.05 2.03
CA PHE A 49 -4.57 2.01 1.50
C PHE A 49 -3.97 3.40 1.59
N ASN A 50 -3.92 4.09 0.45
CA ASN A 50 -3.47 5.48 0.37
C ASN A 50 -4.47 6.27 -0.47
N ILE A 51 -4.87 7.44 0.02
CA ILE A 51 -5.84 8.32 -0.63
C ILE A 51 -5.32 9.75 -0.56
N HIS A 52 -5.51 10.50 -1.63
CA HIS A 52 -5.13 11.91 -1.64
C HIS A 52 -6.16 12.74 -0.86
N HIS A 53 -5.71 13.63 0.02
CA HIS A 53 -6.59 14.41 0.89
C HIS A 53 -7.57 15.32 0.11
N ILE A 54 -7.24 15.73 -1.11
CA ILE A 54 -8.15 16.52 -1.99
C ILE A 54 -9.49 15.84 -2.26
N VAL A 55 -9.56 14.51 -2.14
CA VAL A 55 -10.80 13.72 -2.29
C VAL A 55 -11.27 13.08 -0.98
N CYS A 56 -10.57 13.31 0.13
CA CYS A 56 -10.89 12.77 1.44
C CYS A 56 -10.24 13.62 2.54
N ASP A 57 -11.07 14.33 3.29
CA ASP A 57 -10.61 15.33 4.26
C ASP A 57 -9.94 14.74 5.51
N GLU A 58 -10.14 13.42 5.72
CA GLU A 58 -10.07 12.60 6.95
C GLU A 58 -11.45 12.22 7.54
#